data_AF-E8WLX5-F1
#
_entry.id   AF-E8WLX5-F1
#
_cell.length_a   1.000
_cell.length_b   1.000
_cell.length_c   1.000
_cell.angle_alpha   90.00
_cell.angle_beta   90.00
_cell.angle_gamma   90.00
#
_symmetry.space_group_name_H-M   'P 1'
#
loop_
_entity.id
_entity.type
_entity.pdbx_description
1 polymer ?
#
loop_
_entity_poly.entity_id
_entity_poly.type
_entity_poly.pdbx_seq_one_letter_code
_entity_poly.pdbx_strand_id
1 'polypeptide(L)'
;MKTLAIIALTLLTATSAFAASAKFTANIGTVAVVSPTLATNDSDDWSTVLTGQIHTATPKDLLIGVSLETTLLTDTSVKSSGGAKDTSTAESGIEVKVLVDGFEAAPGVVVFDRRKQQLSASLGGYYDGCVDTNGDGIIDVITECALVPEEIQLLLDTTAAHHFNFIQANLGQGTHTVTVKAKISNNAVWQNGTASASALMGKGSLSVEEVQAVNSSDGIVIIQP
;
A
#
# COMPACT_ATOMS: atom_id res chain seq x y z
N MET A 1 23.50 -20.23 46.66
CA MET A 1 22.27 -19.59 46.12
C MET A 1 22.64 -18.75 44.91
N LYS A 2 22.55 -19.33 43.70
CA LYS A 2 22.42 -18.60 42.43
C LYS A 2 21.61 -19.50 41.51
N THR A 3 20.34 -19.16 41.34
CA THR A 3 19.38 -19.81 40.45
C THR A 3 19.68 -19.39 39.01
N LEU A 4 19.99 -20.36 38.15
CA LEU A 4 19.99 -20.20 36.69
C LEU A 4 18.55 -20.37 36.20
N ALA A 5 17.96 -19.30 35.64
CA ALA A 5 16.67 -19.37 34.96
C ALA A 5 16.91 -19.73 33.49
N ILE A 6 16.43 -20.90 33.08
CA ILE A 6 16.39 -21.34 31.69
C ILE A 6 15.12 -20.74 31.06
N ILE A 7 15.29 -19.79 30.16
CA ILE A 7 14.19 -19.23 29.36
C ILE A 7 13.94 -20.21 28.20
N ALA A 8 12.83 -20.93 28.26
CA ALA A 8 12.36 -21.79 27.17
C ALA A 8 11.76 -20.91 26.06
N LEU A 9 12.46 -20.81 24.94
CA LEU A 9 11.99 -20.19 23.71
C LEU A 9 10.94 -21.11 23.06
N THR A 10 9.66 -20.82 23.27
CA THR A 10 8.54 -21.50 22.59
C THR A 10 8.55 -21.14 21.10
N LEU A 11 9.01 -22.08 20.29
CA LEU A 11 8.96 -22.03 18.83
C LEU A 11 7.50 -22.23 18.38
N LEU A 12 6.86 -21.18 17.87
CA LEU A 12 5.54 -21.25 17.25
C LEU A 12 5.68 -21.96 15.88
N THR A 13 5.57 -23.28 15.87
CA THR A 13 5.47 -24.04 14.62
C THR A 13 4.09 -23.82 14.01
N ALA A 14 4.01 -23.01 12.95
CA ALA A 14 2.83 -22.98 12.09
C ALA A 14 2.68 -24.37 11.46
N THR A 15 1.68 -25.13 11.89
CA THR A 15 1.34 -26.40 11.25
C THR A 15 0.74 -26.10 9.87
N SER A 16 1.49 -26.38 8.82
CA SER A 16 0.94 -26.44 7.46
C SER A 16 -0.08 -27.57 7.41
N ALA A 17 -1.36 -27.23 7.21
CA ALA A 17 -2.38 -28.21 6.89
C ALA A 17 -2.03 -28.85 5.54
N PHE A 18 -1.87 -30.17 5.51
CA PHE A 18 -1.64 -30.91 4.28
C PHE A 18 -2.82 -30.70 3.33
N ALA A 19 -2.56 -30.13 2.16
CA ALA A 19 -3.54 -30.02 1.09
C ALA A 19 -3.89 -31.44 0.59
N ALA A 20 -5.03 -31.98 1.02
CA ALA A 20 -5.71 -33.05 0.30
C ALA A 20 -6.22 -32.51 -1.05
N SER A 21 -6.48 -33.36 -2.05
CA SER A 21 -7.09 -32.91 -3.32
C SER A 21 -8.36 -32.11 -3.01
N ALA A 22 -8.31 -30.81 -3.30
CA ALA A 22 -9.33 -29.86 -2.90
C ALA A 22 -9.54 -28.88 -4.04
N LYS A 23 -10.78 -28.83 -4.54
CA LYS A 23 -11.19 -27.91 -5.62
C LYS A 23 -11.15 -26.44 -5.20
N PHE A 24 -10.97 -26.18 -3.91
CA PHE A 24 -10.98 -24.86 -3.31
C PHE A 24 -10.05 -24.82 -2.10
N THR A 25 -9.26 -23.76 -1.98
CA THR A 25 -8.54 -23.42 -0.75
C THR A 25 -8.77 -21.94 -0.45
N ALA A 26 -8.88 -21.61 0.84
CA ALA A 26 -8.98 -20.23 1.28
C ALA A 26 -8.04 -19.98 2.44
N ASN A 27 -7.39 -18.82 2.42
CA ASN A 27 -6.67 -18.29 3.57
C ASN A 27 -7.22 -16.90 3.92
N ILE A 28 -7.49 -16.68 5.19
CA ILE A 28 -7.96 -15.40 5.71
C ILE A 28 -6.86 -14.84 6.62
N GLY A 29 -6.28 -13.71 6.22
CA GLY A 29 -5.34 -12.94 7.02
C GLY A 29 -6.08 -11.86 7.80
N THR A 30 -6.00 -11.87 9.12
CA THR A 30 -6.71 -10.89 9.95
C THR A 30 -6.04 -9.52 9.96
N VAL A 31 -4.74 -9.43 9.70
CA VAL A 31 -3.99 -8.18 9.53
C VAL A 31 -2.70 -8.49 8.76
N ALA A 32 -2.53 -7.95 7.55
CA ALA A 32 -1.25 -7.92 6.86
C ALA A 32 -0.75 -6.48 6.82
N VAL A 33 -0.30 -5.94 7.97
CA VAL A 33 0.35 -4.62 7.97
C VAL A 33 1.67 -4.73 7.24
N VAL A 34 1.65 -4.40 5.95
CA VAL A 34 2.86 -3.94 5.29
C VAL A 34 2.92 -2.47 5.60
N SER A 35 3.88 -2.08 6.45
CA SER A 35 4.32 -0.71 6.55
C SER A 35 5.51 -0.53 5.61
N PRO A 36 5.78 0.67 5.07
CA PRO A 36 7.00 0.92 4.30
C PRO A 36 8.29 0.61 5.08
N THR A 37 8.24 0.55 6.42
CA THR A 37 9.31 0.09 7.31
C THR A 37 9.39 -1.44 7.52
N LEU A 38 8.39 -2.20 7.08
CA LEU A 38 8.29 -3.67 7.20
C LEU A 38 8.51 -4.39 5.86
N ALA A 39 8.77 -3.66 4.77
CA ALA A 39 9.08 -4.19 3.44
C ALA A 39 10.45 -4.91 3.33
N THR A 40 10.96 -5.49 4.43
CA THR A 40 12.31 -6.05 4.52
C THR A 40 12.34 -7.58 4.49
N ASN A 41 11.27 -8.26 4.09
CA ASN A 41 11.23 -9.72 4.07
C ASN A 41 11.67 -10.34 2.73
N ASP A 42 11.96 -9.52 1.73
CA ASP A 42 12.42 -9.97 0.41
C ASP A 42 13.34 -8.92 -0.23
N SER A 43 14.28 -9.34 -1.08
CA SER A 43 15.30 -8.44 -1.66
C SER A 43 14.77 -7.42 -2.69
N ASP A 44 13.45 -7.41 -2.95
CA ASP A 44 12.79 -6.70 -4.06
C ASP A 44 11.69 -5.70 -3.61
N ASP A 45 11.67 -5.24 -2.35
CA ASP A 45 10.63 -4.35 -1.76
C ASP A 45 9.20 -4.93 -1.72
N TRP A 46 9.03 -6.23 -2.02
CA TRP A 46 7.74 -6.92 -1.91
C TRP A 46 7.63 -7.67 -0.58
N SER A 47 6.44 -7.64 0.02
CA SER A 47 6.12 -8.40 1.23
C SER A 47 5.06 -9.45 0.95
N THR A 48 5.30 -10.68 1.41
CA THR A 48 4.27 -11.73 1.40
C THR A 48 3.17 -11.39 2.39
N VAL A 49 1.93 -11.22 1.91
CA VAL A 49 0.77 -10.84 2.72
C VAL A 49 -0.17 -12.01 3.00
N LEU A 50 -0.32 -12.92 2.03
CA LEU A 50 -1.15 -14.13 2.16
C LEU A 50 -0.45 -15.27 1.46
N THR A 51 -0.61 -16.50 1.97
CA THR A 51 -0.07 -17.71 1.34
C THR A 51 -1.06 -18.86 1.49
N GLY A 52 -1.14 -19.75 0.52
CA GLY A 52 -2.02 -20.91 0.56
C GLY A 52 -1.45 -22.05 -0.27
N GLN A 53 -1.92 -23.26 -0.02
CA GLN A 53 -1.58 -24.42 -0.83
C GLN A 53 -2.84 -25.05 -1.40
N ILE A 54 -2.75 -25.51 -2.65
CA ILE A 54 -3.81 -26.24 -3.34
C ILE A 54 -3.22 -27.49 -4.00
N HIS A 55 -3.94 -28.60 -3.96
CA HIS A 55 -3.49 -29.86 -4.57
C HIS A 55 -4.34 -30.22 -5.78
N THR A 56 -3.74 -30.14 -6.97
CA THR A 56 -4.31 -30.51 -8.25
C THR A 56 -4.11 -32.00 -8.51
N ALA A 57 -5.20 -32.78 -8.52
CA ALA A 57 -5.13 -34.22 -8.80
C ALA A 57 -4.93 -34.55 -10.30
N THR A 58 -5.21 -33.58 -11.17
CA THR A 58 -5.00 -33.63 -12.63
C THR A 58 -4.55 -32.23 -13.08
N PRO A 59 -3.95 -32.07 -14.27
CA PRO A 59 -3.66 -30.73 -14.78
C PRO A 59 -4.91 -29.84 -14.82
N LYS A 60 -4.81 -28.66 -14.23
CA LYS A 60 -5.91 -27.69 -14.06
C LYS A 60 -5.39 -26.26 -14.15
N ASP A 61 -6.32 -25.33 -14.36
CA ASP A 61 -6.07 -23.91 -14.22
C ASP A 61 -6.48 -23.47 -12.80
N LEU A 62 -5.89 -22.38 -12.30
CA LEU A 62 -6.29 -21.77 -11.04
C LEU A 62 -6.94 -20.40 -11.29
N LEU A 63 -8.10 -20.19 -10.67
CA LEU A 63 -8.69 -18.88 -10.47
C LEU A 63 -8.37 -18.43 -9.05
N ILE A 64 -7.70 -17.28 -8.92
CA ILE A 64 -7.17 -16.80 -7.65
C ILE A 64 -7.79 -15.44 -7.34
N GLY A 65 -8.70 -15.41 -6.37
CA GLY A 65 -9.29 -14.19 -5.83
C GLY A 65 -8.48 -13.66 -4.66
N VAL A 66 -8.09 -12.39 -4.72
CA VAL A 66 -7.40 -11.68 -3.64
C VAL A 66 -8.24 -10.49 -3.22
N SER A 67 -8.71 -10.50 -1.97
CA SER A 67 -9.36 -9.36 -1.32
C SER A 67 -8.43 -8.74 -0.29
N LEU A 68 -8.29 -7.42 -0.31
CA LEU A 68 -7.52 -6.68 0.69
C LEU A 68 -8.25 -5.38 1.08
N GLU A 69 -8.25 -5.09 2.37
CA GLU A 69 -8.56 -3.76 2.91
C GLU A 69 -7.30 -2.88 2.79
N THR A 70 -7.42 -1.75 2.12
CA THR A 70 -6.35 -0.77 1.92
C THR A 70 -6.68 0.50 2.67
N THR A 71 -5.66 1.21 3.15
CA THR A 71 -5.80 2.55 3.70
C THR A 71 -4.69 3.43 3.15
N LEU A 72 -5.06 4.61 2.68
CA LEU A 72 -4.12 5.63 2.20
C LEU A 72 -4.31 6.91 3.01
N LEU A 73 -3.21 7.42 3.53
CA LEU A 73 -3.12 8.70 4.22
C LEU A 73 -2.21 9.64 3.40
N THR A 74 -2.73 10.81 3.06
CA THR A 74 -1.96 11.87 2.42
C THR A 74 -2.17 13.17 3.17
N ASP A 75 -1.09 13.83 3.53
CA ASP A 75 -1.10 15.13 4.21
C ASP A 75 -0.25 16.09 3.39
N THR A 76 -0.82 17.21 2.98
CA THR A 76 -0.12 18.28 2.27
C THR A 76 -0.45 19.61 2.91
N SER A 77 0.57 20.38 3.24
CA SER A 77 0.47 21.77 3.65
C SER A 77 1.16 22.67 2.64
N VAL A 78 0.56 23.82 2.34
CA VAL A 78 1.19 24.90 1.57
C VAL A 78 1.32 26.14 2.43
N LYS A 79 2.45 26.84 2.30
CA LYS A 79 2.78 28.03 3.08
C LYS A 79 3.24 29.16 2.17
N SER A 80 2.46 30.23 2.09
CA SER A 80 2.62 31.28 1.08
C SER A 80 2.34 32.69 1.63
N SER A 81 3.05 33.69 1.10
CA SER A 81 2.80 35.12 1.30
C SER A 81 3.08 35.90 0.01
N GLY A 82 2.56 37.12 -0.08
CA GLY A 82 2.87 38.05 -1.17
C GLY A 82 2.41 37.58 -2.54
N GLY A 83 1.43 36.66 -2.60
CA GLY A 83 0.92 36.08 -3.84
C GLY A 83 1.84 35.03 -4.49
N ALA A 84 2.98 34.70 -3.88
CA ALA A 84 3.90 33.69 -4.39
C ALA A 84 3.27 32.30 -4.32
N LYS A 85 3.24 31.56 -5.43
CA LYS A 85 2.65 30.21 -5.45
C LYS A 85 3.52 29.23 -4.66
N ASP A 86 2.90 28.52 -3.72
CA ASP A 86 3.47 27.36 -3.03
C ASP A 86 2.73 26.08 -3.45
N THR A 87 3.45 24.95 -3.50
CA THR A 87 2.90 23.66 -3.94
C THR A 87 3.51 22.50 -3.17
N SER A 88 2.63 21.62 -2.70
CA SER A 88 2.97 20.39 -2.00
C SER A 88 2.22 19.20 -2.60
N THR A 89 2.92 18.10 -2.81
CA THR A 89 2.42 16.87 -3.44
C THR A 89 2.73 15.67 -2.55
N ALA A 90 1.72 14.85 -2.26
CA ALA A 90 1.84 13.58 -1.57
C ALA A 90 1.21 12.48 -2.44
N GLU A 91 1.92 11.38 -2.67
CA GLU A 91 1.45 10.24 -3.45
C GLU A 91 1.69 8.95 -2.68
N SER A 92 0.69 8.07 -2.65
CA SER A 92 0.74 6.78 -2.01
C SER A 92 0.03 5.74 -2.86
N GLY A 93 0.56 4.52 -2.90
CA GLY A 93 -0.02 3.42 -3.69
C GLY A 93 0.28 2.05 -3.10
N ILE A 94 -0.62 1.12 -3.38
CA ILE A 94 -0.53 -0.30 -3.02
C ILE A 94 -0.61 -1.12 -4.31
N GLU A 95 0.46 -1.85 -4.56
CA GLU A 95 0.58 -2.80 -5.66
C GLU A 95 0.54 -4.23 -5.13
N VAL A 96 -0.10 -5.13 -5.88
CA VAL A 96 -0.29 -6.54 -5.52
C VAL A 96 0.07 -7.41 -6.70
N LYS A 97 0.72 -8.54 -6.44
CA LYS A 97 0.93 -9.61 -7.40
C LYS A 97 0.76 -10.97 -6.74
N VAL A 98 0.50 -11.98 -7.55
CA VAL A 98 0.37 -13.36 -7.08
C VAL A 98 1.45 -14.22 -7.72
N LEU A 99 2.08 -15.05 -6.91
CA LEU A 99 3.02 -16.08 -7.35
C LEU A 99 2.42 -17.46 -7.13
N VAL A 100 2.52 -18.35 -8.11
CA VAL A 100 2.26 -19.79 -7.99
C VAL A 100 3.58 -20.52 -8.18
N ASP A 101 4.03 -21.22 -7.15
CA ASP A 101 5.34 -21.89 -7.10
C ASP A 101 6.53 -20.98 -7.44
N GLY A 102 6.41 -19.69 -7.10
CA GLY A 102 7.41 -18.67 -7.38
C GLY A 102 7.28 -17.98 -8.75
N PHE A 103 6.40 -18.46 -9.63
CA PHE A 103 6.12 -17.82 -10.92
C PHE A 103 4.93 -16.86 -10.84
N GLU A 104 5.03 -15.72 -11.51
CA GLU A 104 3.98 -14.70 -11.48
C GLU A 104 2.74 -15.14 -12.27
N ALA A 105 1.59 -15.09 -11.62
CA ALA A 105 0.29 -15.37 -12.22
C ALA A 105 -0.21 -14.16 -13.02
N ALA A 106 -0.98 -14.40 -14.08
CA ALA A 106 -1.55 -13.32 -14.89
C ALA A 106 -2.62 -12.53 -14.11
N PRO A 107 -2.77 -11.22 -14.35
CA PRO A 107 -2.07 -10.40 -15.36
C PRO A 107 -0.67 -9.90 -14.93
N GLY A 108 -0.19 -10.32 -13.76
CA GLY A 108 1.01 -9.79 -13.13
C GLY A 108 0.68 -8.74 -12.07
N VAL A 109 1.55 -7.74 -11.92
CA VAL A 109 1.34 -6.64 -10.95
C VAL A 109 0.08 -5.84 -11.27
N VAL A 110 -0.75 -5.63 -10.25
CA VAL A 110 -1.93 -4.76 -10.30
C VAL A 110 -1.92 -3.74 -9.17
N VAL A 111 -2.55 -2.59 -9.39
CA VAL A 111 -2.68 -1.53 -8.39
C VAL A 111 -4.04 -1.69 -7.71
N PHE A 112 -4.03 -1.97 -6.40
CA PHE A 112 -5.27 -2.08 -5.62
C PHE A 112 -5.80 -0.70 -5.25
N ASP A 113 -4.90 0.20 -4.83
CA ASP A 113 -5.26 1.54 -4.45
C ASP A 113 -4.11 2.50 -4.76
N ARG A 114 -4.43 3.74 -5.14
CA ARG A 114 -3.45 4.79 -5.37
C ARG A 114 -4.10 6.16 -5.22
N ARG A 115 -3.44 7.04 -4.47
CA ARG A 115 -3.80 8.45 -4.35
C ARG A 115 -2.60 9.31 -4.67
N LYS A 116 -2.84 10.32 -5.50
CA LYS A 116 -1.97 11.48 -5.66
C LYS A 116 -2.73 12.72 -5.24
N GLN A 117 -2.25 13.38 -4.21
CA GLN A 117 -2.78 14.64 -3.69
C GLN A 117 -1.78 15.75 -4.00
N GLN A 118 -2.25 16.81 -4.65
CA GLN A 118 -1.46 18.01 -4.88
C GLN A 118 -2.26 19.22 -4.39
N LEU A 119 -1.68 19.96 -3.46
CA LEU A 119 -2.21 21.22 -2.95
C LEU A 119 -1.33 22.35 -3.46
N SER A 120 -1.96 23.39 -4.01
CA SER A 120 -1.27 24.60 -4.46
C SER A 120 -2.07 25.82 -4.02
N ALA A 121 -1.39 26.83 -3.48
CA ALA A 121 -2.04 28.10 -3.13
C ALA A 121 -1.09 29.28 -3.36
N SER A 122 -1.69 30.43 -3.67
CA SER A 122 -1.04 31.75 -3.66
C SER A 122 -1.78 32.57 -2.62
N LEU A 123 -1.13 32.87 -1.51
CA LEU A 123 -1.76 33.51 -0.35
C LEU A 123 -1.21 34.93 -0.16
N GLY A 124 -2.03 35.79 0.43
CA GLY A 124 -1.65 37.17 0.68
C GLY A 124 -0.60 37.25 1.78
N GLY A 125 -0.69 36.38 2.78
CA GLY A 125 -0.02 36.59 4.06
C GLY A 125 -0.82 37.56 4.92
N TYR A 126 -0.45 37.64 6.19
CA TYR A 126 -0.98 38.65 7.11
C TYR A 126 0.17 39.42 7.77
N TYR A 127 -0.12 40.63 8.23
CA TYR A 127 0.85 41.47 8.91
C TYR A 127 0.85 41.16 10.41
N ASP A 128 2.04 40.93 10.96
CA ASP A 128 2.28 40.67 12.38
C ASP A 128 3.36 41.61 12.93
N GLY A 129 3.41 41.78 14.25
CA GLY A 129 4.45 42.53 14.94
C GLY A 129 4.48 44.03 14.63
N CYS A 130 3.35 44.60 14.22
CA CYS A 130 3.24 46.02 13.88
C CYS A 130 3.49 46.91 15.10
N VAL A 131 4.56 47.71 15.07
CA VAL A 131 4.91 48.68 16.11
C VAL A 131 5.38 49.98 15.48
N ASP A 132 4.92 51.13 16.01
CA ASP A 132 5.42 52.44 15.60
C ASP A 132 6.88 52.57 16.06
N THR A 133 7.81 52.35 15.14
CA THR A 133 9.25 52.34 15.41
C THR A 133 9.86 53.73 15.32
N ASN A 134 9.20 54.65 14.63
CA ASN A 134 9.71 55.99 14.33
C ASN A 134 9.12 57.07 15.27
N GLY A 135 8.04 56.76 15.98
CA GLY A 135 7.36 57.59 16.97
C GLY A 135 6.48 58.70 16.40
N ASP A 136 6.06 58.61 15.14
CA ASP A 136 5.24 59.62 14.47
C ASP A 136 3.72 59.46 14.73
N GLY A 137 3.32 58.40 15.43
CA GLY A 137 1.93 58.09 15.77
C GLY A 137 1.14 57.42 14.64
N ILE A 138 1.79 57.01 13.56
CA ILE A 138 1.25 56.28 12.42
C ILE A 138 1.99 54.95 12.30
N ILE A 139 1.25 53.86 12.03
CA ILE A 139 1.87 52.57 11.70
C ILE A 139 1.92 52.43 10.19
N ASP A 140 3.12 52.43 9.61
CA ASP A 140 3.37 52.09 8.21
C ASP A 140 3.48 50.58 8.04
N VAL A 141 2.44 49.99 7.46
CA VAL A 141 2.33 48.54 7.23
C VAL A 141 3.48 47.97 6.37
N ILE A 142 4.12 48.78 5.53
CA ILE A 142 5.20 48.30 4.66
C ILE A 142 6.54 48.23 5.40
N THR A 143 6.79 49.16 6.32
CA THR A 143 8.11 49.31 6.97
C THR A 143 8.12 48.89 8.44
N GLU A 144 6.96 48.83 9.09
CA GLU A 144 6.81 48.63 10.53
C GLU A 144 6.05 47.36 10.90
N CYS A 145 5.61 46.59 9.91
CA CYS A 145 5.00 45.28 10.10
C CYS A 145 5.80 44.20 9.35
N ALA A 146 5.79 42.98 9.88
CA ALA A 146 6.33 41.81 9.19
C ALA A 146 5.22 41.10 8.40
N LEU A 147 5.45 40.85 7.11
CA LEU A 147 4.55 40.00 6.32
C LEU A 147 4.83 38.53 6.65
N VAL A 148 3.89 37.88 7.32
CA VAL A 148 3.96 36.47 7.72
C VAL A 148 3.16 35.62 6.73
N PRO A 149 3.66 34.45 6.32
CA PRO A 149 2.93 33.54 5.43
C PRO A 149 1.74 32.87 6.11
N GLU A 150 0.68 32.72 5.33
CA GLU A 150 -0.49 31.92 5.67
C GLU A 150 -0.25 30.46 5.30
N GLU A 151 -0.99 29.56 5.95
CA GLU A 151 -0.86 28.12 5.78
C GLU A 151 -2.22 27.48 5.50
N ILE A 152 -2.26 26.56 4.52
CA ILE A 152 -3.41 25.70 4.27
C ILE A 152 -2.93 24.25 4.30
N GLN A 153 -3.58 23.44 5.13
CA GLN A 153 -3.33 22.02 5.23
C GLN A 153 -4.53 21.21 4.75
N LEU A 154 -4.26 20.12 4.04
CA LEU A 154 -5.23 19.11 3.65
C LEU A 154 -4.71 17.73 4.05
N LEU A 155 -5.44 17.07 4.94
CA LEU A 155 -5.21 15.68 5.32
C LEU A 155 -6.37 14.83 4.83
N LEU A 156 -6.06 13.80 4.05
CA LEU A 156 -7.03 12.82 3.56
C LEU A 156 -6.64 11.42 4.03
N ASP A 157 -7.55 10.82 4.78
CA ASP A 157 -7.52 9.41 5.16
C ASP A 157 -8.66 8.70 4.44
N THR A 158 -8.36 7.59 3.77
CA THR A 158 -9.38 6.78 3.10
C THR A 158 -9.02 5.32 3.21
N THR A 159 -10.00 4.56 3.67
CA THR A 159 -9.97 3.11 3.72
C THR A 159 -10.98 2.54 2.72
N ALA A 160 -10.56 1.53 1.97
CA ALA A 160 -11.40 0.83 1.00
C ALA A 160 -11.11 -0.67 1.02
N ALA A 161 -12.08 -1.47 0.57
CA ALA A 161 -11.89 -2.90 0.35
C ALA A 161 -11.89 -3.18 -1.15
N HIS A 162 -10.83 -3.82 -1.63
CA HIS A 162 -10.64 -4.17 -3.03
C HIS A 162 -10.58 -5.68 -3.20
N HIS A 163 -11.01 -6.15 -4.36
CA HIS A 163 -10.85 -7.53 -4.80
C HIS A 163 -10.41 -7.58 -6.25
N PHE A 164 -9.45 -8.44 -6.57
CA PHE A 164 -8.99 -8.68 -7.93
C PHE A 164 -8.76 -10.18 -8.17
N ASN A 165 -8.98 -10.62 -9.42
CA ASN A 165 -8.78 -12.00 -9.83
C ASN A 165 -7.49 -12.15 -10.63
N PHE A 166 -6.72 -13.17 -10.29
CA PHE A 166 -5.53 -13.62 -10.99
C PHE A 166 -5.77 -15.02 -11.55
N ILE A 167 -5.02 -15.38 -12.59
CA ILE A 167 -5.16 -16.66 -13.27
C ILE A 167 -3.79 -17.29 -13.45
N GLN A 168 -3.69 -18.58 -13.12
CA GLN A 168 -2.56 -19.41 -13.48
C GLN A 168 -3.06 -20.56 -14.36
N ALA A 169 -2.62 -20.59 -15.62
CA ALA A 169 -3.04 -21.61 -16.57
C ALA A 169 -2.09 -22.82 -16.56
N ASN A 170 -2.61 -23.97 -16.98
CA ASN A 170 -1.85 -25.19 -17.29
C ASN A 170 -0.95 -25.68 -16.16
N LEU A 171 -1.48 -25.69 -14.94
CA LEU A 171 -0.76 -26.19 -13.79
C LEU A 171 -0.70 -27.72 -13.85
N GLY A 172 0.46 -28.29 -13.54
CA GLY A 172 0.64 -29.74 -13.48
C GLY A 172 -0.18 -30.40 -12.36
N GLN A 173 -0.08 -31.72 -12.26
CA GLN A 173 -0.57 -32.44 -11.08
C GLN A 173 0.41 -32.22 -9.92
N GLY A 174 -0.07 -31.83 -8.75
CA GLY A 174 0.76 -31.68 -7.56
C GLY A 174 0.19 -30.73 -6.53
N THR A 175 0.96 -30.50 -5.46
CA THR A 175 0.66 -29.45 -4.48
C THR A 175 1.39 -28.19 -4.90
N HIS A 176 0.62 -27.12 -5.10
CA HIS A 176 1.11 -25.83 -5.55
C HIS A 176 0.96 -24.80 -4.44
N THR A 177 1.98 -23.95 -4.27
CA THR A 177 1.99 -22.87 -3.28
C THR A 177 1.64 -21.56 -3.95
N VAL A 178 0.53 -20.96 -3.52
CA VAL A 178 0.07 -19.65 -3.96
C VAL A 178 0.50 -18.61 -2.92
N THR A 179 1.18 -17.55 -3.37
CA THR A 179 1.71 -16.49 -2.51
C THR A 179 1.28 -15.15 -3.05
N VAL A 180 0.54 -14.38 -2.25
CA VAL A 180 0.20 -13.00 -2.55
C VAL A 180 1.31 -12.12 -2.00
N LYS A 181 1.90 -11.30 -2.87
CA LYS A 181 2.88 -10.29 -2.52
C LYS A 181 2.30 -8.92 -2.74
N ALA A 182 2.60 -8.00 -1.83
CA ALA A 182 2.20 -6.61 -1.95
C ALA A 182 3.37 -5.67 -1.68
N LYS A 183 3.33 -4.50 -2.29
CA LYS A 183 4.34 -3.45 -2.19
C LYS A 183 3.63 -2.12 -2.01
N ILE A 184 4.20 -1.28 -1.15
CA ILE A 184 3.73 0.08 -0.91
C ILE A 184 4.72 1.06 -1.51
N SER A 185 4.23 2.01 -2.29
CA SER A 185 5.01 3.15 -2.77
C SER A 185 4.50 4.43 -2.14
N ASN A 186 5.40 5.24 -1.60
CA ASN A 186 5.08 6.55 -1.05
C ASN A 186 6.06 7.58 -1.62
N ASN A 187 5.56 8.74 -1.99
CA ASN A 187 6.35 9.86 -2.48
C ASN A 187 5.78 11.17 -1.92
N ALA A 188 6.64 12.10 -1.55
CA ALA A 188 6.25 13.41 -1.06
C ALA A 188 7.25 14.46 -1.55
N VAL A 189 6.73 15.56 -2.11
CA VAL A 189 7.53 16.68 -2.64
C VAL A 189 6.84 17.98 -2.23
N TRP A 190 7.58 18.91 -1.64
CA TRP A 190 7.03 20.18 -1.16
C TRP A 190 8.02 21.33 -1.35
N GLN A 191 7.49 22.55 -1.31
CA GLN A 191 8.25 23.80 -1.33
C GLN A 191 8.37 24.36 0.10
N ASN A 192 7.63 25.42 0.44
CA ASN A 192 7.71 26.07 1.76
C ASN A 192 6.80 25.40 2.81
N GLY A 193 5.76 24.69 2.38
CA GLY A 193 4.90 23.90 3.25
C GLY A 193 5.49 22.54 3.62
N THR A 194 4.64 21.51 3.72
CA THR A 194 5.04 20.12 4.03
C THR A 194 4.24 19.12 3.20
N ALA A 195 4.75 17.90 3.06
CA ALA A 195 3.97 16.79 2.53
C ALA A 195 4.38 15.46 3.18
N SER A 196 3.40 14.58 3.44
CA SER A 196 3.62 13.20 3.87
C SER A 196 2.60 12.26 3.24
N ALA A 197 3.02 11.03 3.00
CA ALA A 197 2.20 9.98 2.39
C ALA A 197 2.48 8.66 3.08
N SER A 198 1.43 7.91 3.40
CA SER A 198 1.54 6.54 3.88
C SER A 198 0.39 5.68 3.37
N ALA A 199 0.66 4.39 3.24
CA ALA A 199 -0.34 3.38 2.98
C ALA A 199 -0.23 2.28 4.04
N LEU A 200 -1.35 1.61 4.27
CA LEU A 200 -1.44 0.41 5.07
C LEU A 200 -2.34 -0.61 4.37
N MET A 201 -2.07 -1.88 4.62
CA MET A 201 -2.99 -2.97 4.30
C MET A 201 -3.52 -3.60 5.59
N GLY A 202 -4.83 -3.81 5.62
CA GLY A 202 -5.57 -4.34 6.75
C GLY A 202 -5.87 -5.83 6.58
N LYS A 203 -7.16 -6.17 6.68
CA LYS A 203 -7.64 -7.54 6.51
C LYS A 203 -7.48 -8.00 5.07
N GLY A 204 -7.27 -9.31 4.90
CA GLY A 204 -7.16 -9.91 3.59
C GLY A 204 -7.76 -11.30 3.52
N SER A 205 -8.21 -11.70 2.34
CA SER A 205 -8.58 -13.08 2.05
C SER A 205 -8.05 -13.50 0.69
N LEU A 206 -7.47 -14.68 0.65
CA LEU A 206 -7.08 -15.40 -0.55
C LEU A 206 -8.08 -16.53 -0.75
N SER A 207 -8.67 -16.61 -1.94
CA SER A 207 -9.46 -17.75 -2.40
C SER A 207 -8.84 -18.30 -3.67
N VAL A 208 -8.58 -19.60 -3.72
CA VAL A 208 -8.03 -20.26 -4.90
C VAL A 208 -8.94 -21.42 -5.27
N GLU A 209 -9.36 -21.45 -6.52
CA GLU A 209 -10.24 -22.46 -7.07
C GLU A 209 -9.59 -23.14 -8.27
N GLU A 210 -9.73 -24.46 -8.35
CA GLU A 210 -9.39 -25.20 -9.56
C GLU A 210 -10.48 -25.02 -10.60
N VAL A 211 -10.12 -24.45 -11.74
CA VAL A 211 -11.02 -24.26 -12.88
C VAL A 211 -10.53 -25.03 -14.09
N GLN A 212 -11.47 -25.33 -14.99
CA GLN A 212 -11.17 -25.95 -16.27
C GLN A 212 -11.83 -25.11 -17.36
N ALA A 213 -11.04 -24.51 -18.23
CA ALA A 213 -11.57 -23.79 -19.37
C ALA A 213 -12.28 -24.75 -20.34
N VAL A 214 -13.48 -24.35 -20.77
CA VAL A 214 -14.23 -25.00 -21.85
C VAL A 214 -13.73 -24.40 -23.18
N ASN A 215 -13.08 -25.22 -24.03
CA ASN A 215 -12.70 -24.94 -25.44
C ASN A 215 -11.25 -24.54 -25.77
N SER A 216 -10.25 -24.93 -24.98
CA SER A 216 -8.88 -24.97 -25.51
C SER A 216 -8.21 -26.26 -25.04
N SER A 217 -7.55 -26.96 -25.95
CA SER A 217 -6.73 -28.12 -25.60
C SER A 217 -5.56 -27.77 -24.67
N ASP A 218 -5.32 -26.47 -24.45
CA ASP A 218 -4.20 -25.87 -23.72
C ASP A 218 -4.67 -24.90 -22.59
N GLY A 219 -5.86 -25.10 -21.99
CA GLY A 219 -6.31 -24.30 -20.83
C GLY A 219 -6.71 -22.84 -21.13
N ILE A 220 -6.59 -21.93 -20.15
CA ILE A 220 -6.91 -20.49 -20.31
C ILE A 220 -5.86 -19.80 -21.18
N VAL A 221 -6.31 -19.11 -22.25
CA VAL A 221 -5.44 -18.31 -23.13
C VAL A 221 -5.22 -16.92 -22.52
N ILE A 222 -3.97 -16.61 -22.17
CA ILE A 222 -3.55 -15.28 -21.71
C ILE A 222 -3.08 -14.48 -22.91
N ILE A 223 -3.86 -13.48 -23.32
CA ILE A 223 -3.49 -12.57 -24.41
C ILE A 223 -2.51 -11.53 -23.84
N GLN A 224 -1.25 -11.60 -24.26
CA GLN A 224 -0.27 -10.54 -23.99
C GLN A 224 -0.57 -9.36 -24.96
N PRO A 225 -0.46 -8.11 -24.51
CA PRO A 225 -0.69 -6.93 -25.37
C PRO A 225 0.29 -6.84 -26.54
#